data_AF-A0A524LQB8-F1
#
_entry.id   AF-A0A524LQB8-F1
#
_cell.length_a   1.000
_cell.length_b   1.000
_cell.length_c   1.000
_cell.angle_alpha   90.00
_cell.angle_beta   90.00
_cell.angle_gamma   90.00
#
_symmetry.space_group_name_H-M   'P 1'
#
loop_
_entity.id
_entity.type
_entity.pdbx_description
1 polymer ?
#
loop_
_entity_poly.entity_id
_entity_poly.type
_entity_poly.pdbx_seq_one_letter_code
_entity_poly.pdbx_strand_id
1 'polypeptide(L)'
;MKKKTRIVLVSVILVVTIGIAAFGMLNLFVDPYLSVDDVVEHPDSYLGRTIQVKGALQAGSLTIGAENVTLIIEGDNHTITV
;
A
#
# COMPACT_ATOMS: atom_id res chain seq x y z
N MET A 1 -23.70 -9.06 37.98
CA MET A 1 -22.96 -10.03 37.13
C MET A 1 -21.94 -10.79 37.98
N LYS A 2 -21.84 -12.13 37.86
CA LYS A 2 -20.86 -12.93 38.60
C LYS A 2 -19.44 -12.62 38.10
N LYS A 3 -18.43 -12.63 38.99
CA LYS A 3 -17.01 -12.34 38.64
C LYS A 3 -16.52 -13.13 37.42
N LYS A 4 -16.89 -14.42 37.33
CA LYS A 4 -16.55 -15.29 36.20
C LYS A 4 -17.09 -14.78 34.86
N THR A 5 -18.34 -14.31 34.83
CA THR A 5 -18.98 -13.74 33.63
C THR A 5 -18.29 -12.46 33.17
N ARG A 6 -17.82 -11.63 34.11
CA ARG A 6 -17.07 -10.40 33.79
C ARG A 6 -15.71 -10.71 33.17
N ILE A 7 -15.00 -11.70 33.70
CA ILE A 7 -13.69 -12.12 33.17
C ILE A 7 -13.84 -12.66 31.75
N VAL A 8 -14.82 -13.55 31.51
CA VAL A 8 -15.08 -14.10 30.17
C VAL A 8 -15.38 -12.99 29.17
N LEU A 9 -16.23 -12.03 29.54
CA LEU A 9 -16.57 -10.91 28.67
C LEU A 9 -15.33 -10.05 28.32
N VAL A 10 -14.49 -9.74 29.31
CA VAL A 10 -13.25 -8.98 29.10
C VAL A 10 -12.30 -9.73 28.18
N SER A 11 -12.13 -11.05 28.37
CA SER A 11 -11.29 -11.87 27.51
C SER A 11 -11.79 -11.90 26.07
N VAL A 12 -13.11 -12.00 25.85
CA VAL A 12 -13.70 -11.98 24.50
C VAL A 12 -13.46 -10.63 23.83
N ILE A 13 -13.70 -9.52 24.54
CA ILE A 13 -13.45 -8.17 24.01
C ILE A 13 -11.97 -8.03 23.63
N LEU A 14 -11.07 -8.44 24.50
CA LEU A 14 -9.62 -8.35 24.25
C LEU A 14 -9.21 -9.11 22.98
N VAL A 15 -9.67 -10.35 22.82
CA VAL A 15 -9.37 -11.17 21.64
C VAL A 15 -9.91 -10.52 20.36
N VAL A 16 -11.15 -10.01 20.40
CA VAL A 16 -11.76 -9.32 19.26
C VAL A 16 -10.98 -8.05 18.91
N THR A 17 -10.60 -7.23 19.90
CA THR A 17 -9.83 -6.00 19.66
C THR A 17 -8.45 -6.29 19.07
N ILE A 18 -7.74 -7.29 19.59
CA ILE A 18 -6.43 -7.71 19.05
C ILE A 18 -6.59 -8.26 17.63
N GLY A 19 -7.63 -9.07 17.38
CA GLY A 19 -7.89 -9.63 16.06
C GLY A 19 -8.17 -8.53 15.01
N ILE A 20 -8.97 -7.53 15.36
CA ILE A 20 -9.24 -6.38 14.47
C ILE A 20 -7.97 -5.55 14.24
N ALA A 21 -7.19 -5.28 15.30
CA ALA A 21 -5.95 -4.54 15.16
C ALA A 21 -4.92 -5.28 14.28
N ALA A 22 -4.79 -6.59 14.46
CA ALA A 22 -3.91 -7.43 13.64
C ALA A 22 -4.39 -7.50 12.18
N PHE A 23 -5.70 -7.64 11.94
CA PHE A 23 -6.27 -7.60 10.59
C PHE A 23 -6.05 -6.23 9.92
N GLY A 24 -6.21 -5.14 10.66
CA GLY A 24 -5.93 -3.79 10.17
C GLY A 24 -4.45 -3.62 9.82
N MET A 25 -3.53 -4.05 10.68
CA MET A 25 -2.10 -3.98 10.39
C MET A 25 -1.74 -4.85 9.18
N LEU A 26 -2.25 -6.09 9.12
CA LEU A 26 -1.94 -6.99 8.01
C LEU A 26 -2.59 -6.53 6.70
N ASN A 27 -3.77 -5.91 6.67
CA ASN A 27 -4.33 -5.44 5.39
C ASN A 27 -3.84 -4.05 4.98
N LEU A 28 -3.52 -3.17 5.93
CA LEU A 28 -3.06 -1.81 5.61
C LEU A 28 -1.56 -1.74 5.33
N PHE A 29 -0.75 -2.67 5.84
CA PHE A 29 0.72 -2.66 5.67
C PHE A 29 1.28 -3.77 4.77
N VAL A 30 0.45 -4.67 4.20
CA VAL A 30 0.95 -5.78 3.36
C VAL A 30 1.25 -5.38 1.92
N ASP A 31 0.63 -4.33 1.39
CA ASP A 31 0.98 -3.81 0.06
C ASP A 31 1.79 -2.51 0.22
N PRO A 32 3.13 -2.57 0.26
CA PRO A 32 3.97 -1.37 0.32
C PRO A 32 4.01 -0.61 -1.01
N TYR A 33 3.33 -1.12 -2.05
CA TYR A 33 3.32 -0.53 -3.37
C TYR A 33 2.17 0.48 -3.48
N LEU A 34 2.51 1.70 -3.86
CA LEU A 34 1.55 2.74 -4.22
C LEU A 34 1.08 2.52 -5.66
N SER A 35 -0.16 2.91 -5.97
CA SER A 35 -0.63 2.95 -7.35
C SER A 35 -0.02 4.15 -8.08
N VAL A 36 0.11 4.04 -9.41
CA VAL A 36 0.55 5.15 -10.27
C VAL A 36 -0.38 6.36 -10.10
N ASP A 37 -1.69 6.13 -10.07
CA ASP A 37 -2.68 7.20 -9.95
C ASP A 37 -2.54 7.98 -8.65
N ASP A 38 -2.35 7.32 -7.51
CA ASP A 38 -2.21 8.00 -6.21
C ASP A 38 -0.94 8.86 -6.14
N VAL A 39 0.16 8.39 -6.74
CA VAL A 39 1.41 9.15 -6.81
C VAL A 39 1.27 10.40 -7.69
N VAL A 40 0.49 10.31 -8.79
CA VAL A 40 0.26 11.43 -9.70
C VAL A 40 -0.75 12.43 -9.14
N GLU A 41 -1.77 11.97 -8.42
CA GLU A 41 -2.78 12.84 -7.79
C GLU A 41 -2.25 13.55 -6.54
N HIS A 42 -1.32 12.93 -5.81
CA HIS A 42 -0.77 13.47 -4.55
C HIS A 42 0.77 13.52 -4.53
N PRO A 43 1.44 14.18 -5.50
CA PRO A 43 2.89 14.13 -5.63
C PRO A 43 3.63 14.72 -4.41
N ASP A 44 3.09 15.77 -3.81
CA ASP A 44 3.68 16.44 -2.65
C ASP A 44 3.84 15.53 -1.42
N SER A 45 3.00 14.49 -1.30
CA SER A 45 3.06 13.51 -0.22
C SER A 45 4.30 12.60 -0.32
N TYR A 46 4.89 12.50 -1.52
CA TYR A 46 5.91 11.53 -1.87
C TYR A 46 7.24 12.14 -2.33
N LEU A 47 7.26 13.43 -2.68
CA LEU A 47 8.48 14.14 -3.05
C LEU A 47 9.58 14.00 -1.98
N GLY A 48 10.80 13.68 -2.44
CA GLY A 48 11.97 13.50 -1.57
C GLY A 48 12.01 12.19 -0.78
N ARG A 49 11.06 11.27 -1.01
CA ARG A 49 11.03 9.95 -0.36
C ARG A 49 11.29 8.84 -1.38
N THR A 50 11.90 7.76 -0.91
CA THR A 50 11.94 6.52 -1.67
C THR A 50 10.60 5.81 -1.52
N ILE A 51 9.89 5.63 -2.64
CA ILE A 51 8.60 4.93 -2.71
C ILE A 51 8.72 3.70 -3.61
N GLN A 52 7.79 2.77 -3.46
CA GLN A 52 7.62 1.64 -4.37
C GLN A 52 6.29 1.82 -5.09
N VAL A 53 6.29 1.75 -6.42
CA VAL A 53 5.10 1.98 -7.24
C VAL A 53 4.80 0.73 -8.05
N LYS A 54 3.51 0.37 -8.13
CA LYS A 54 3.01 -0.76 -8.90
C LYS A 54 2.04 -0.27 -9.96
N GLY A 55 2.24 -0.79 -11.16
CA GLY A 55 1.37 -0.56 -12.32
C GLY A 55 1.73 -1.50 -13.45
N ALA A 56 1.05 -1.37 -14.58
CA ALA A 56 1.36 -2.12 -15.80
C ALA A 56 2.50 -1.44 -16.55
N LEU A 57 3.39 -2.20 -17.18
CA LEU A 57 4.37 -1.61 -18.09
C LEU A 57 3.68 -1.30 -19.42
N GLN A 58 3.77 -0.05 -19.89
CA GLN A 58 3.19 0.32 -21.17
C GLN A 58 3.96 -0.38 -22.30
N ALA A 59 3.25 -1.12 -23.15
CA ALA A 59 3.86 -1.90 -24.22
C ALA A 59 4.64 -0.98 -25.20
N GLY A 60 5.90 -1.34 -25.48
CA GLY A 60 6.77 -0.57 -26.37
C GLY A 60 7.41 0.68 -25.75
N SER A 61 7.18 0.97 -24.46
CA SER A 61 7.77 2.13 -23.78
C SER A 61 9.24 1.93 -23.35
N LEU A 62 9.71 0.68 -23.27
CA LEU A 62 11.06 0.36 -22.83
C LEU A 62 12.09 0.89 -23.82
N THR A 63 12.86 1.88 -23.37
CA THR A 63 13.98 2.46 -24.10
C THR A 63 15.27 2.17 -23.32
N ILE A 64 16.22 1.51 -23.96
CA ILE A 64 17.53 1.20 -23.36
C ILE A 64 18.57 2.03 -24.09
N GLY A 65 19.09 3.04 -23.40
CA GLY A 65 20.25 3.83 -23.81
C GLY A 65 21.56 3.24 -23.27
N ALA A 66 22.68 3.85 -23.67
CA ALA A 66 24.00 3.44 -23.16
C ALA A 66 24.20 3.77 -21.67
N GLU A 67 23.49 4.77 -21.15
CA GLU A 67 23.66 5.29 -19.79
C GLU A 67 22.40 5.17 -18.93
N ASN A 68 21.23 4.94 -19.56
CA ASN A 68 19.94 4.93 -18.89
C ASN A 68 18.99 3.89 -19.48
N VAL A 69 18.05 3.46 -18.64
CA VAL A 69 16.87 2.70 -19.05
C VAL A 69 15.68 3.56 -18.69
N THR A 70 14.79 3.77 -19.66
CA THR A 70 13.55 4.50 -19.46
C THR A 70 12.37 3.58 -19.76
N LEU A 71 11.36 3.61 -18.90
CA LEU A 71 10.12 2.86 -19.06
C LEU A 71 8.93 3.67 -18.58
N ILE A 72 7.74 3.36 -19.11
CA ILE A 72 6.50 3.99 -18.66
C ILE A 72 5.68 2.96 -17.89
N ILE A 73 5.30 3.32 -16.66
CA ILE A 73 4.38 2.58 -15.81
C ILE A 73 3.00 3.24 -15.91
N GLU A 74 1.98 2.44 -16.21
CA GLU A 74 0.59 2.81 -16.41
C GLU A 74 -0.25 2.39 -15.20
N GLY A 75 -1.01 3.35 -14.67
CA GLY A 75 -2.13 3.16 -13.75
C GLY A 75 -3.45 3.07 -14.49
N ASP A 76 -4.55 3.28 -13.79
CA ASP A 76 -5.88 3.23 -14.39
C ASP A 76 -6.17 4.48 -15.24
N ASN A 77 -5.66 5.65 -14.83
CA ASN A 77 -5.90 6.93 -15.50
C ASN A 77 -4.62 7.73 -15.81
N HIS A 78 -3.51 7.41 -15.14
CA HIS A 78 -2.26 8.17 -15.26
C HIS A 78 -1.06 7.28 -15.60
N THR A 79 0.03 7.92 -16.03
CA THR A 79 1.31 7.26 -16.33
C THR A 79 2.46 7.97 -15.63
N ILE A 80 3.52 7.20 -15.29
CA ILE A 80 4.78 7.71 -14.75
C ILE A 80 5.92 7.21 -15.62
N THR A 81 6.88 8.08 -15.93
CA THR A 81 8.15 7.72 -16.58
C THR A 81 9.21 7.47 -15.52
N VAL A 82 9.91 6.34 -15.63
CA VAL A 82 10.97 5.89 -14.72
C VAL A 82 12.25 5.68 -15.51
#